data_AF-A0A1C4XSY3-F1
#
_entry.id   AF-A0A1C4XSY3-F1
#
_cell.length_a   1.000
_cell.length_b   1.000
_cell.length_c   1.000
_cell.angle_alpha   90.00
_cell.angle_beta   90.00
_cell.angle_gamma   90.00
#
_symmetry.space_group_name_H-M   'P 1'
#
loop_
_entity.id
_entity.type
_entity.pdbx_description
1 polymer ?
#
loop_
_entity_poly.entity_id
_entity_poly.type
_entity_poly.pdbx_seq_one_letter_code
_entity_poly.pdbx_strand_id
1 'polypeptide(L)'
;MKRLLLIPGLMSALALSLLGPPAPAQAAPVQTTASAEVDAVIAAGEGTRIDATTLATTGCGASCDGKSPYFKIYYNGSSYYTCNDDAIIPTSGTYVYTASDVLGNVTLRYSPRCRTAWARTSAGDVQFKVVSRYTSGTYRTTMTGSSPAEYTVMVNDAGLEAQACYHPNGPYEGWNCTRWW
;
A
#
# COMPACT_ATOMS: atom_id res chain seq x y z
N MET A 1 -3.31 61.26 -51.07
CA MET A 1 -2.08 61.77 -51.71
C MET A 1 -1.29 60.59 -52.23
N LYS A 2 -0.77 60.75 -53.45
CA LYS A 2 -0.12 59.76 -54.33
C LYS A 2 1.37 59.62 -53.95
N ARG A 3 1.99 58.52 -54.39
CA ARG A 3 3.43 58.23 -54.62
C ARG A 3 4.06 57.20 -53.67
N LEU A 4 4.93 56.28 -54.06
CA LEU A 4 5.32 55.60 -55.33
C LEU A 4 6.48 54.65 -54.92
N LEU A 5 6.50 53.43 -55.49
CA LEU A 5 7.68 52.60 -55.87
C LEU A 5 8.73 52.17 -54.81
N LEU A 6 9.04 50.86 -54.71
CA LEU A 6 10.13 50.20 -55.47
C LEU A 6 10.23 48.68 -55.14
N ILE A 7 10.78 47.94 -56.11
CA ILE A 7 10.78 46.47 -56.34
C ILE A 7 12.11 45.83 -55.80
N PRO A 8 12.50 44.59 -56.19
CA PRO A 8 12.39 43.27 -55.53
C PRO A 8 13.70 42.77 -54.86
N GLY A 9 13.63 41.66 -54.12
CA GLY A 9 14.80 40.92 -53.65
C GLY A 9 14.53 39.42 -53.53
N LEU A 10 14.68 38.71 -54.65
CA LEU A 10 14.67 37.25 -54.73
C LEU A 10 16.05 36.73 -54.26
N MET A 11 16.09 35.99 -53.15
CA MET A 11 17.29 35.23 -52.73
C MET A 11 16.85 33.79 -52.45
N SER A 12 17.05 32.93 -53.45
CA SER A 12 17.00 31.49 -53.35
C SER A 12 18.07 31.01 -52.36
N ALA A 13 17.65 30.38 -51.26
CA ALA A 13 18.51 29.51 -50.49
C ALA A 13 18.16 28.05 -50.85
N LEU A 14 18.99 27.44 -51.72
CA LEU A 14 19.03 25.98 -51.86
C LEU A 14 19.58 25.41 -50.54
N ALA A 15 18.70 24.89 -49.69
CA ALA A 15 19.12 24.01 -48.62
C ALA A 15 19.30 22.59 -49.20
N LEU A 16 20.56 22.14 -49.31
CA LEU A 16 20.87 20.73 -49.53
C LEU A 16 20.41 19.94 -48.30
N SER A 17 19.30 19.22 -48.44
CA SER A 17 18.87 18.21 -47.48
C SER A 17 19.82 17.01 -47.59
N LEU A 18 20.77 16.92 -46.66
CA LEU A 18 21.52 15.70 -46.38
C LEU A 18 20.52 14.64 -45.87
N LEU A 19 20.12 13.73 -46.76
CA LEU A 19 19.42 12.50 -46.40
C LEU A 19 20.38 11.63 -45.57
N GLY A 20 20.30 11.77 -44.24
CA GLY A 20 20.87 10.79 -43.32
C GLY A 20 20.16 9.43 -43.49
N PRO A 21 20.86 8.31 -43.30
CA PRO A 21 20.24 6.99 -43.35
C PRO A 21 19.08 6.92 -42.33
N PRO A 22 17.97 6.23 -42.66
CA PRO A 22 16.87 6.07 -41.74
C PRO A 22 17.37 5.44 -40.45
N ALA A 23 17.17 6.15 -39.34
CA ALA A 23 17.38 5.56 -38.02
C ALA A 23 16.55 4.27 -37.93
N PRO A 24 17.12 3.15 -37.46
CA PRO A 24 16.35 1.94 -37.28
C PRO A 24 15.16 2.26 -36.38
N ALA A 25 13.95 2.01 -36.88
CA ALA A 25 12.73 2.14 -36.11
C ALA A 25 12.83 1.20 -34.91
N GLN A 26 13.19 1.73 -33.75
CA GLN A 26 13.12 0.99 -32.50
C GLN A 26 11.63 0.71 -32.25
N ALA A 27 11.26 -0.57 -32.33
CA ALA A 27 9.93 -1.03 -31.96
C ALA A 27 9.64 -0.53 -30.54
N ALA A 28 8.58 0.25 -30.39
CA ALA A 28 8.07 0.60 -29.08
C ALA A 28 7.83 -0.69 -28.30
N PRO A 29 8.24 -0.78 -27.02
CA PRO A 29 7.96 -1.96 -26.22
C PRO A 29 6.45 -2.18 -26.22
N VAL A 30 6.01 -3.35 -26.68
CA VAL A 30 4.61 -3.76 -26.62
C VAL A 30 4.28 -3.95 -25.14
N GLN A 31 3.78 -2.90 -24.49
CA GLN A 31 3.14 -3.02 -23.19
C GLN A 31 1.89 -3.86 -23.42
N THR A 32 1.90 -5.09 -22.92
CA THR A 32 0.70 -5.92 -22.87
C THR A 32 -0.34 -5.20 -22.01
N THR A 33 -1.62 -5.34 -22.33
CA THR A 33 -2.74 -4.71 -21.61
C THR A 33 -2.69 -4.99 -20.11
N ALA A 34 -2.21 -6.17 -19.71
CA ALA A 34 -1.97 -6.55 -18.33
C ALA A 34 -0.90 -5.71 -17.63
N SER A 35 0.16 -5.27 -18.32
CA SER A 35 1.15 -4.35 -17.73
C SER A 35 0.53 -2.98 -17.47
N ALA A 36 -0.23 -2.46 -18.43
CA ALA A 36 -0.87 -1.15 -18.33
C ALA A 36 -1.89 -1.10 -17.17
N GLU A 37 -2.65 -2.17 -16.95
CA GLU A 37 -3.59 -2.25 -15.82
C GLU A 37 -2.87 -2.22 -14.46
N VAL A 38 -1.78 -3.00 -14.32
CA VAL A 38 -0.98 -3.02 -13.09
C VAL A 38 -0.38 -1.65 -12.81
N ASP A 39 0.17 -1.01 -13.85
CA ASP A 39 0.79 0.30 -13.71
C ASP A 39 -0.25 1.38 -13.34
N ALA A 40 -1.49 1.27 -13.84
CA ALA A 40 -2.60 2.14 -13.44
C ALA A 40 -3.00 1.95 -11.96
N VAL A 41 -3.04 0.70 -11.46
CA VAL A 41 -3.32 0.42 -10.03
C VAL A 41 -2.25 1.02 -9.14
N ILE A 42 -0.97 0.89 -9.53
CA ILE A 42 0.16 1.46 -8.78
C ILE A 42 0.10 2.98 -8.81
N ALA A 43 -0.19 3.59 -9.97
CA ALA A 43 -0.35 5.03 -10.11
C ALA A 43 -1.51 5.59 -9.26
N ALA A 44 -2.57 4.80 -9.07
CA ALA A 44 -3.68 5.14 -8.17
C ALA A 44 -3.33 5.00 -6.68
N GLY A 45 -2.15 4.44 -6.34
CA GLY A 45 -1.73 4.25 -4.96
C GLY A 45 -2.35 3.04 -4.25
N GLU A 46 -2.95 2.13 -5.03
CA GLU A 46 -3.68 0.93 -4.58
C GLU A 46 -2.85 -0.37 -4.72
N GLY A 47 -1.62 -0.25 -5.21
CA GLY A 47 -0.67 -1.35 -5.23
C GLY A 47 0.78 -0.92 -5.30
N THR A 48 1.67 -1.90 -5.21
CA THR A 48 3.12 -1.74 -5.34
C THR A 48 3.73 -2.95 -6.06
N ARG A 49 4.95 -2.79 -6.58
CA ARG A 49 5.76 -3.91 -7.08
C ARG A 49 6.85 -4.25 -6.07
N ILE A 50 6.87 -5.50 -5.63
CA ILE A 50 7.92 -6.06 -4.77
C ILE A 50 8.24 -7.43 -5.34
N ASP A 51 9.49 -7.68 -5.71
CA ASP A 51 9.87 -8.98 -6.25
C ASP A 51 9.63 -10.10 -5.22
N ALA A 52 9.40 -11.32 -5.72
CA ALA A 52 9.04 -12.45 -4.86
C ALA A 52 10.10 -12.76 -3.79
N THR A 53 11.38 -12.54 -4.08
CA THR A 53 12.48 -12.80 -3.15
C THR A 53 12.50 -11.80 -2.00
N THR A 54 12.35 -10.51 -2.31
CA THR A 54 12.23 -9.45 -1.30
C THR A 54 10.99 -9.68 -0.44
N LEU A 55 9.83 -9.95 -1.05
CA LEU A 55 8.60 -10.22 -0.30
C LEU A 55 8.76 -11.41 0.64
N ALA A 56 9.43 -12.48 0.22
CA ALA A 56 9.66 -13.67 1.04
C ALA A 56 10.68 -13.44 2.18
N THR A 57 11.66 -12.55 1.98
CA THR A 57 12.77 -12.35 2.93
C THR A 57 12.46 -11.24 3.94
N THR A 58 11.95 -10.11 3.48
CA THR A 58 11.76 -8.91 4.30
C THR A 58 10.30 -8.57 4.54
N GLY A 59 9.35 -9.24 3.86
CA GLY A 59 7.98 -8.77 3.77
C GLY A 59 7.88 -7.51 2.89
N CYS A 60 6.74 -6.83 2.94
CA CYS A 60 6.54 -5.62 2.15
C CYS A 60 6.96 -4.32 2.85
N GLY A 61 7.24 -4.38 4.16
CA GLY A 61 7.82 -3.30 4.94
C GLY A 61 7.04 -1.98 4.80
N ALA A 62 7.77 -0.89 4.59
CA ALA A 62 7.19 0.46 4.48
C ALA A 62 6.19 0.61 3.33
N SER A 63 6.25 -0.23 2.28
CA SER A 63 5.31 -0.15 1.15
C SER A 63 3.88 -0.55 1.55
N CYS A 64 3.73 -1.34 2.61
CA CYS A 64 2.43 -1.74 3.17
C CYS A 64 2.04 -0.97 4.43
N ASP A 65 2.97 -0.24 5.03
CA ASP A 65 2.69 0.51 6.27
C ASP A 65 1.64 1.59 5.98
N GLY A 66 0.55 1.61 6.75
CA GLY A 66 -0.59 2.50 6.52
C GLY A 66 -1.48 2.13 5.32
N LYS A 67 -1.32 0.95 4.72
CA LYS A 67 -2.17 0.48 3.60
C LYS A 67 -3.27 -0.48 4.07
N SER A 68 -4.32 -0.61 3.27
CA SER A 68 -5.37 -1.61 3.50
C SER A 68 -4.79 -3.04 3.48
N PRO A 69 -5.27 -3.99 4.29
CA PRO A 69 -4.92 -5.41 4.16
C PRO A 69 -5.19 -6.00 2.76
N TYR A 70 -6.01 -5.34 1.95
CA TYR A 70 -6.32 -5.69 0.56
C TYR A 70 -5.44 -4.96 -0.49
N PHE A 71 -4.44 -4.20 -0.04
CA PHE A 71 -3.48 -3.52 -0.91
C PHE A 71 -2.71 -4.54 -1.77
N LYS A 72 -2.61 -4.27 -3.08
CA LYS A 72 -2.07 -5.24 -4.04
C LYS A 72 -0.54 -5.19 -4.10
N ILE A 73 0.09 -6.33 -3.84
CA ILE A 73 1.55 -6.50 -3.96
C ILE A 73 1.82 -7.34 -5.21
N TYR A 74 2.22 -6.69 -6.29
CA TYR A 74 2.57 -7.35 -7.54
C TYR A 74 4.00 -7.91 -7.47
N TYR A 75 4.13 -9.23 -7.59
CA TYR A 75 5.41 -9.94 -7.40
C TYR A 75 5.91 -10.67 -8.65
N ASN A 76 5.08 -10.83 -9.67
CA ASN A 76 5.46 -11.38 -10.97
C ASN A 76 4.47 -10.93 -12.06
N GLY A 77 4.85 -9.97 -12.90
CA GLY A 77 3.99 -9.44 -13.96
C GLY A 77 2.70 -8.82 -13.40
N SER A 78 1.56 -9.46 -13.69
CA SER A 78 0.22 -9.09 -13.19
C SER A 78 -0.26 -9.92 -12.00
N SER A 79 0.50 -10.96 -11.60
CA SER A 79 0.20 -11.71 -10.39
C SER A 79 0.43 -10.83 -9.16
N TYR A 80 -0.58 -10.78 -8.30
CA TYR A 80 -0.53 -10.03 -7.05
C TYR A 80 -0.90 -10.89 -5.86
N TYR A 81 -0.56 -10.37 -4.70
CA TYR A 81 -0.84 -10.93 -3.39
C TYR A 81 -1.38 -9.81 -2.50
N THR A 82 -2.33 -10.09 -1.61
CA THR A 82 -2.75 -9.17 -0.56
C THR A 82 -2.40 -9.76 0.80
N CYS A 83 -2.03 -8.92 1.77
CA CYS A 83 -1.68 -9.40 3.11
C CYS A 83 -2.85 -10.10 3.80
N ASN A 84 -4.09 -9.82 3.39
CA ASN A 84 -5.23 -10.56 3.88
C ASN A 84 -5.26 -12.04 3.44
N ASP A 85 -4.60 -12.41 2.35
CA ASP A 85 -4.68 -13.77 1.76
C ASP A 85 -4.05 -14.87 2.64
N ASP A 86 -3.05 -14.55 3.48
CA ASP A 86 -2.47 -15.47 4.48
C ASP A 86 -2.69 -15.04 5.92
N ALA A 87 -3.62 -14.11 6.14
CA ALA A 87 -3.81 -13.49 7.44
C ALA A 87 -4.23 -14.52 8.50
N ILE A 88 -3.41 -14.64 9.53
CA ILE A 88 -3.67 -15.47 10.72
C ILE A 88 -4.09 -14.60 11.91
N ILE A 89 -4.57 -15.26 12.96
CA ILE A 89 -4.60 -14.71 14.30
C ILE A 89 -3.38 -15.28 15.01
N PRO A 90 -2.39 -14.46 15.44
CA PRO A 90 -1.24 -14.97 16.15
C PRO A 90 -1.63 -15.72 17.43
N THR A 91 -0.77 -16.66 17.84
CA THR A 91 -0.89 -17.39 19.09
C THR A 91 0.45 -17.48 19.80
N SER A 92 0.44 -17.47 21.13
CA SER A 92 1.64 -17.68 21.96
C SER A 92 1.29 -18.58 23.14
N GLY A 93 1.69 -19.84 23.07
CA GLY A 93 1.22 -20.87 24.01
C GLY A 93 -0.29 -21.07 23.86
N THR A 94 -1.04 -20.88 24.95
CA THR A 94 -2.50 -20.94 24.95
C THR A 94 -3.18 -19.60 24.64
N TYR A 95 -2.41 -18.51 24.55
CA TYR A 95 -2.96 -17.17 24.30
C TYR A 95 -3.23 -16.97 22.81
N VAL A 96 -4.47 -16.62 22.48
CA VAL A 96 -4.89 -16.16 21.15
C VAL A 96 -4.96 -14.63 21.20
N TYR A 97 -4.42 -13.94 20.19
CA TYR A 97 -4.39 -12.48 20.14
C TYR A 97 -5.75 -11.87 19.79
N THR A 98 -6.70 -12.10 20.70
CA THR A 98 -8.04 -11.53 20.72
C THR A 98 -8.30 -10.98 22.11
N ALA A 99 -8.79 -9.74 22.18
CA ALA A 99 -9.37 -9.18 23.40
C ALA A 99 -10.88 -9.10 23.18
N SER A 100 -11.66 -9.65 24.11
CA SER A 100 -13.12 -9.71 23.99
C SER A 100 -13.76 -9.73 25.35
N ASP A 101 -14.88 -9.04 25.49
CA ASP A 101 -15.81 -9.15 26.60
C ASP A 101 -17.26 -9.03 26.07
N VAL A 102 -18.21 -8.73 26.96
CA VAL A 102 -19.63 -8.58 26.61
C VAL A 102 -19.93 -7.27 25.84
N LEU A 103 -19.02 -6.30 25.86
CA LEU A 103 -19.16 -4.98 25.25
C LEU A 103 -18.52 -4.92 23.86
N GLY A 104 -17.56 -5.79 23.56
CA GLY A 104 -16.97 -5.84 22.23
C GLY A 104 -15.83 -6.82 22.08
N ASN A 105 -15.18 -6.74 20.92
CA ASN A 105 -13.99 -7.53 20.64
C ASN A 105 -13.03 -6.82 19.69
N VAL A 106 -11.78 -7.27 19.72
CA VAL A 106 -10.79 -6.99 18.69
C VAL A 106 -9.85 -8.18 18.57
N THR A 107 -9.43 -8.47 17.36
CA THR A 107 -8.43 -9.48 17.04
C THR A 107 -7.27 -8.82 16.32
N LEU A 108 -6.05 -9.12 16.75
CA LEU A 108 -4.86 -8.78 15.99
C LEU A 108 -4.74 -9.77 14.83
N ARG A 109 -4.80 -9.25 13.61
CA ARG A 109 -4.55 -9.99 12.37
C ARG A 109 -3.10 -9.77 11.98
N TYR A 110 -2.46 -10.81 11.45
CA TYR A 110 -1.07 -10.76 11.04
C TYR A 110 -0.87 -11.56 9.75
N SER A 111 -0.10 -11.01 8.82
CA SER A 111 0.33 -11.69 7.60
C SER A 111 1.80 -12.11 7.73
N PRO A 112 2.11 -13.42 7.84
CA PRO A 112 3.49 -13.89 7.87
C PRO A 112 4.29 -13.47 6.64
N ARG A 113 3.68 -13.51 5.45
CA ARG A 113 4.36 -13.13 4.21
C ARG A 113 4.60 -11.63 4.11
N CYS A 114 3.62 -10.80 4.45
CA CYS A 114 3.81 -9.35 4.40
C CYS A 114 4.63 -8.81 5.58
N ARG A 115 4.65 -9.54 6.71
CA ARG A 115 5.16 -9.10 8.02
C ARG A 115 4.48 -7.81 8.46
N THR A 116 3.16 -7.81 8.41
CA THR A 116 2.30 -6.68 8.79
C THR A 116 1.20 -7.15 9.72
N ALA A 117 0.74 -6.24 10.58
CA ALA A 117 -0.35 -6.48 11.51
C ALA A 117 -1.45 -5.43 11.37
N TRP A 118 -2.69 -5.77 11.71
CA TRP A 118 -3.81 -4.83 11.79
C TRP A 118 -4.83 -5.30 12.80
N ALA A 119 -5.64 -4.39 13.33
CA ALA A 119 -6.74 -4.75 14.20
C ALA A 119 -7.98 -5.03 13.35
N ARG A 120 -8.74 -6.05 13.74
CA ARG A 120 -10.05 -6.36 13.19
C ARG A 120 -11.07 -6.50 14.31
N THR A 121 -12.27 -5.96 14.14
CA THR A 121 -13.39 -6.18 15.06
C THR A 121 -14.58 -6.79 14.31
N SER A 122 -15.39 -7.57 15.02
CA SER A 122 -16.72 -7.96 14.56
C SER A 122 -17.82 -7.31 15.40
N ALA A 123 -17.44 -6.47 16.37
CA ALA A 123 -18.39 -5.78 17.24
C ALA A 123 -18.98 -4.56 16.51
N GLY A 124 -20.28 -4.34 16.74
CA GLY A 124 -20.94 -3.10 16.36
C GLY A 124 -20.58 -1.98 17.33
N ASP A 125 -20.54 -0.74 16.84
CA ASP A 125 -20.45 0.47 17.68
C ASP A 125 -19.25 0.51 18.65
N VAL A 126 -18.07 0.11 18.17
CA VAL A 126 -16.80 0.22 18.90
C VAL A 126 -15.77 1.04 18.12
N GLN A 127 -14.91 1.74 18.85
CA GLN A 127 -13.65 2.24 18.33
C GLN A 127 -12.59 1.16 18.48
N PHE A 128 -11.69 1.04 17.52
CA PHE A 128 -10.59 0.08 17.61
C PHE A 128 -9.33 0.61 16.95
N LYS A 129 -8.20 0.04 17.31
CA LYS A 129 -6.90 0.49 16.82
C LYS A 129 -5.89 -0.65 16.80
N VAL A 130 -4.88 -0.52 15.95
CA VAL A 130 -3.62 -1.22 16.09
C VAL A 130 -2.54 -0.21 16.47
N VAL A 131 -1.79 -0.54 17.51
CA VAL A 131 -0.64 0.25 17.97
C VAL A 131 0.61 -0.52 17.59
N SER A 132 1.62 0.18 17.09
CA SER A 132 2.94 -0.41 16.89
C SER A 132 4.01 0.33 17.66
N ARG A 133 5.01 -0.43 18.10
CA ARG A 133 6.18 0.05 18.83
C ARG A 133 7.44 -0.67 18.39
N TYR A 134 8.57 -0.06 18.69
CA TYR A 134 9.87 -0.73 18.59
C TYR A 134 10.00 -1.78 19.70
N THR A 135 10.82 -2.80 19.50
CA THR A 135 11.14 -3.83 20.51
C THR A 135 11.78 -3.26 21.79
N SER A 136 12.29 -2.02 21.74
CA SER A 136 12.70 -1.26 22.92
C SER A 136 11.53 -0.78 23.79
N GLY A 137 10.28 -0.97 23.34
CA GLY A 137 9.07 -0.46 23.95
C GLY A 137 8.68 0.96 23.50
N THR A 138 9.51 1.62 22.68
CA THR A 138 9.24 2.99 22.23
C THR A 138 8.09 3.01 21.23
N TYR A 139 7.10 3.89 21.46
CA TYR A 139 5.97 4.08 20.56
C TYR A 139 6.42 4.45 19.13
N ARG A 140 5.78 3.85 18.11
CA ARG A 140 5.99 4.19 16.70
C ARG A 140 4.77 4.91 16.13
N THR A 141 3.64 4.23 16.08
CA THR A 141 2.43 4.73 15.41
C THR A 141 1.16 4.02 15.91
N THR A 142 0.01 4.61 15.58
CA THR A 142 -1.32 4.06 15.84
C THR A 142 -2.16 4.23 14.59
N MET A 143 -2.83 3.16 14.17
CA MET A 143 -3.86 3.20 13.14
C MET A 143 -5.20 2.93 13.79
N THR A 144 -6.17 3.81 13.57
CA THR A 144 -7.51 3.73 14.16
C THR A 144 -8.55 3.28 13.15
N GLY A 145 -9.60 2.63 13.63
CA GLY A 145 -10.81 2.29 12.90
C GLY A 145 -12.02 2.45 13.81
N SER A 146 -13.20 2.53 13.20
CA SER A 146 -14.46 2.59 13.92
C SER A 146 -15.49 1.77 13.16
N SER A 147 -16.28 0.98 13.89
CA SER A 147 -17.42 0.26 13.29
C SER A 147 -18.31 1.27 12.51
N PRO A 148 -18.74 0.97 11.26
CA PRO A 148 -18.80 -0.35 10.63
C PRO A 148 -17.52 -0.78 9.89
N ALA A 149 -16.43 -0.01 9.93
CA ALA A 149 -15.15 -0.49 9.39
C ALA A 149 -14.74 -1.74 10.17
N GLU A 150 -14.43 -2.84 9.47
CA GLU A 150 -14.07 -4.10 10.12
C GLU A 150 -12.61 -4.15 10.54
N TYR A 151 -11.75 -3.34 9.92
CA TYR A 151 -10.30 -3.40 10.10
C TYR A 151 -9.65 -2.02 10.10
N THR A 152 -8.47 -1.93 10.70
CA THR A 152 -7.57 -0.78 10.55
C THR A 152 -6.69 -0.97 9.32
N VAL A 153 -6.10 0.11 8.81
CA VAL A 153 -4.93 -0.05 7.93
C VAL A 153 -3.80 -0.76 8.68
N MET A 154 -2.90 -1.37 7.91
CA MET A 154 -1.81 -2.18 8.42
C MET A 154 -0.71 -1.33 9.06
N VAL A 155 -0.02 -1.95 10.02
CA VAL A 155 1.28 -1.51 10.51
C VAL A 155 2.35 -2.51 10.08
N ASN A 156 3.52 -2.02 9.66
CA ASN A 156 4.71 -2.86 9.52
C ASN A 156 5.06 -3.53 10.86
N ASP A 157 5.41 -4.80 10.84
CA ASP A 157 5.75 -5.61 12.01
C ASP A 157 7.18 -6.21 11.91
N ALA A 158 7.88 -5.99 10.80
CA ALA A 158 9.22 -6.52 10.60
C ALA A 158 10.23 -5.92 11.61
N GLY A 159 10.49 -6.64 12.70
CA GLY A 159 11.36 -6.20 13.80
C GLY A 159 10.70 -5.18 14.74
N LEU A 160 9.37 -5.17 14.75
CA LEU A 160 8.52 -4.27 15.53
C LEU A 160 7.49 -5.12 16.26
N GLU A 161 6.78 -4.52 17.20
CA GLU A 161 5.69 -5.19 17.91
C GLU A 161 4.36 -4.51 17.60
N ALA A 162 3.27 -5.27 17.65
CA ALA A 162 1.93 -4.77 17.41
C ALA A 162 0.92 -5.21 18.48
N GLN A 163 -0.05 -4.35 18.77
CA GLN A 163 -1.12 -4.61 19.73
C GLN A 163 -2.45 -4.11 19.16
N ALA A 164 -3.48 -4.95 19.20
CA ALA A 164 -4.83 -4.56 18.83
C ALA A 164 -5.61 -4.15 20.08
N CYS A 165 -6.37 -3.07 20.01
CA CYS A 165 -7.22 -2.60 21.09
C CYS A 165 -8.59 -2.20 20.59
N TYR A 166 -9.61 -2.33 21.42
CA TYR A 166 -10.90 -1.67 21.23
C TYR A 166 -11.33 -0.88 22.46
N HIS A 167 -12.23 0.06 22.22
CA HIS A 167 -12.89 0.87 23.23
C HIS A 167 -14.40 0.86 22.89
N PRO A 168 -15.25 0.30 23.77
CA PRO A 168 -16.69 0.35 23.58
C PRO A 168 -17.19 1.79 23.60
N ASN A 169 -18.15 2.13 22.73
CA ASN A 169 -18.82 3.42 22.83
C ASN A 169 -19.68 3.50 24.11
N GLY A 170 -19.85 4.71 24.66
CA GLY A 170 -20.61 4.95 25.89
C GLY A 170 -19.73 5.38 27.08
N PRO A 171 -20.20 5.24 28.33
CA PRO A 171 -19.51 5.74 29.52
C PRO A 171 -18.36 4.82 29.99
N TYR A 172 -17.83 3.99 29.10
CA TYR A 172 -16.76 3.05 29.43
C TYR A 172 -15.40 3.75 29.35
N GLU A 173 -14.51 3.44 30.27
CA GLU A 173 -13.16 4.00 30.31
C GLU A 173 -12.11 2.96 29.90
N GLY A 174 -11.05 3.41 29.24
CA GLY A 174 -9.87 2.60 28.94
C GLY A 174 -9.96 1.78 27.65
N TRP A 175 -8.82 1.27 27.21
CA TRP A 175 -8.70 0.42 26.02
C TRP A 175 -8.53 -1.03 26.44
N ASN A 176 -9.37 -1.92 25.89
CA ASN A 176 -9.21 -3.36 26.02
C ASN A 176 -8.29 -3.86 24.91
N CYS A 177 -7.10 -4.33 25.27
CA CYS A 177 -6.04 -4.64 24.32
C CYS A 177 -5.61 -6.11 24.37
N THR A 178 -5.11 -6.62 23.24
CA THR A 178 -4.34 -7.87 23.19
C THR A 178 -3.01 -7.70 23.93
N ARG A 179 -2.23 -8.77 24.07
CA ARG A 179 -0.79 -8.64 24.33
C ARG A 179 -0.08 -8.01 23.13
N TRP A 180 1.17 -7.59 23.32
CA TRP A 180 2.08 -7.22 22.23
C TRP A 180 2.55 -8.49 21.53
N TRP A 181 2.36 -8.55 20.23
CA TRP A 181 2.89 -9.58 19.31
C TRP A 181 4.22 -9.11 18.74
#